data_AF-A0A2T3MZ69-F1
#
_entry.id   AF-A0A2T3MZ69-F1
#
_cell.length_a   1.000
_cell.length_b   1.000
_cell.length_c   1.000
_cell.angle_alpha   90.00
_cell.angle_beta   90.00
_cell.angle_gamma   90.00
#
_symmetry.space_group_name_H-M   'P 1'
#
loop_
_entity.id
_entity.type
_entity.pdbx_description
1 polymer ?
#
loop_
_entity_poly.entity_id
_entity_poly.type
_entity_poly.pdbx_seq_one_letter_code
_entity_poly.pdbx_strand_id
1 'polypeptide(L)'
;MFKKVVLVSSLLLLPSYTSAMTTPLSTGIFLGSPTSGITVKYQDDFKFAVGLDTFSVSADAMWNLGQLSGRMENSSLYSFAGIQWVDDSEQQWGPRIGLGLEIPYRTFHLYAEAGTTWYLEKDSGFEVEGAFGVRFNL
;
A
#
# COMPACT_ATOMS: atom_id res chain seq x y z
N MET A 1 11.88 26.32 39.65
CA MET A 1 11.50 24.96 40.13
C MET A 1 10.11 24.63 39.56
N PHE A 2 10.04 23.96 38.41
CA PHE A 2 8.77 23.51 37.83
C PHE A 2 8.64 21.99 37.98
N LYS A 3 7.51 21.59 38.55
CA LYS A 3 7.18 20.23 38.98
C LYS A 3 6.91 19.33 37.77
N LYS A 4 7.51 18.13 37.82
CA LYS A 4 7.21 16.97 36.97
C LYS A 4 5.87 16.35 37.39
N VAL A 5 4.88 16.33 36.50
CA VAL A 5 3.70 15.42 36.51
C VAL A 5 3.05 15.57 35.11
N VAL A 6 2.49 14.62 34.36
CA VAL A 6 1.91 13.27 34.55
C VAL A 6 2.03 12.60 33.15
N LEU A 7 2.79 11.53 32.93
CA LEU A 7 2.32 10.12 32.85
C LEU A 7 0.92 9.88 32.24
N VAL A 8 0.71 10.19 30.96
CA VAL A 8 -0.41 9.65 30.18
C VAL A 8 0.06 9.35 28.76
N SER A 9 0.45 8.10 28.49
CA SER A 9 0.15 7.43 27.20
C SER A 9 0.59 5.96 27.24
N SER A 10 0.25 5.25 28.31
CA SER A 10 0.39 3.79 28.42
C SER A 10 -0.75 3.03 27.70
N LEU A 11 -1.37 3.63 26.67
CA LEU A 11 -2.60 3.12 26.04
C LEU A 11 -2.41 2.47 24.65
N LEU A 12 -1.19 2.07 24.28
CA LEU A 12 -0.95 1.37 22.99
C LEU A 12 -0.49 -0.09 23.13
N LEU A 13 -0.47 -0.64 24.34
CA LEU A 13 -0.23 -2.07 24.55
C LEU A 13 -1.55 -2.83 24.50
N LEU A 14 -2.16 -2.93 23.33
CA LEU A 14 -3.10 -4.00 23.04
C LEU A 14 -2.38 -5.06 22.21
N PRO A 15 -1.99 -6.20 22.81
CA PRO A 15 -1.63 -7.37 22.04
C PRO A 15 -2.90 -7.94 21.41
N SER A 16 -3.27 -7.43 20.23
CA SER A 16 -4.29 -8.03 19.40
C SER A 16 -3.66 -9.22 18.67
N TYR A 17 -3.49 -10.33 19.38
CA TYR A 17 -3.22 -11.61 18.74
C TYR A 17 -4.46 -12.06 18.00
N THR A 18 -4.66 -11.52 16.80
CA THR A 18 -5.50 -12.14 15.79
C THR A 18 -4.55 -12.82 14.84
N SER A 19 -4.35 -14.12 15.03
CA SER A 19 -4.00 -15.01 13.93
C SER A 19 -5.18 -14.96 12.96
N ALA A 20 -5.24 -13.90 12.15
CA ALA A 20 -6.18 -13.84 11.05
C ALA A 20 -5.82 -15.04 10.18
N MET A 21 -6.80 -15.90 9.91
CA MET A 21 -6.75 -16.78 8.76
C MET A 21 -6.42 -15.85 7.58
N THR A 22 -5.18 -15.92 7.08
CA THR A 22 -4.78 -15.14 5.93
C THR A 22 -5.45 -15.79 4.74
N THR A 23 -6.63 -15.28 4.38
CA THR A 23 -7.18 -15.61 3.08
C THR A 23 -6.12 -15.21 2.05
N PRO A 24 -5.76 -16.10 1.11
CA PRO A 24 -4.78 -15.77 0.09
C PRO A 24 -5.25 -14.66 -0.85
N LEU A 25 -6.46 -14.12 -0.67
CA LEU A 25 -7.07 -13.11 -1.52
C LEU A 25 -7.70 -12.01 -0.66
N SER A 26 -7.37 -10.76 -0.98
CA SER A 26 -8.05 -9.58 -0.44
C SER A 26 -8.48 -8.67 -1.59
N THR A 27 -9.63 -8.03 -1.49
CA THR A 27 -10.09 -7.04 -2.47
C THR A 27 -10.44 -5.73 -1.80
N GLY A 28 -10.29 -4.61 -2.49
CA GLY A 28 -10.47 -3.31 -1.87
C GLY A 28 -10.69 -2.19 -2.85
N ILE A 29 -10.86 -1.00 -2.28
CA ILE A 29 -10.93 0.26 -3.02
C ILE A 29 -9.80 1.18 -2.58
N PHE A 30 -9.40 2.09 -3.46
CA PHE A 30 -8.37 3.08 -3.18
C PHE A 30 -8.68 4.42 -3.81
N LEU A 31 -8.15 5.45 -3.17
CA LEU A 31 -8.18 6.83 -3.61
C LEU A 31 -6.72 7.31 -3.69
N GLY A 32 -6.35 7.95 -4.80
CA GLY A 32 -4.96 8.37 -4.97
C GLY A 32 -4.62 8.88 -6.36
N SER A 33 -3.31 9.04 -6.57
CA SER A 33 -2.68 9.31 -7.85
C SER A 33 -2.09 8.01 -8.42
N PRO A 34 -2.22 7.74 -9.73
CA PRO A 34 -2.81 8.64 -10.75
C PRO A 34 -4.34 8.62 -10.80
N THR A 35 -4.99 7.71 -10.07
CA THR A 35 -6.45 7.55 -10.10
C THR A 35 -6.96 6.81 -8.86
N SER A 36 -8.28 6.73 -8.75
CA SER A 36 -9.00 5.93 -7.76
C SER A 36 -9.58 4.67 -8.39
N GLY A 37 -9.74 3.60 -7.63
CA GLY A 37 -10.25 2.36 -8.20
C GLY A 37 -10.30 1.18 -7.26
N ILE A 38 -10.16 -0.02 -7.84
CA ILE A 38 -10.29 -1.31 -7.16
C ILE A 38 -8.94 -2.00 -7.13
N THR A 39 -8.63 -2.68 -6.02
CA THR A 39 -7.41 -3.46 -5.86
C THR A 39 -7.72 -4.91 -5.47
N VAL A 40 -6.84 -5.82 -5.87
CA VAL A 40 -6.83 -7.22 -5.45
C VAL A 40 -5.42 -7.58 -5.01
N LYS A 41 -5.27 -8.17 -3.83
CA LYS A 41 -4.01 -8.67 -3.29
C LYS A 41 -4.05 -10.21 -3.22
N TYR A 42 -2.99 -10.87 -3.65
CA TYR A 42 -2.83 -12.32 -3.62
C TYR A 42 -1.61 -12.75 -2.78
N GLN A 43 -1.83 -13.62 -1.78
CA GLN A 43 -0.83 -14.21 -0.88
C GLN A 43 0.17 -13.22 -0.25
N ASP A 44 -0.19 -11.94 -0.10
CA ASP A 44 0.69 -10.84 0.33
C ASP A 44 1.87 -10.49 -0.58
N ASP A 45 2.13 -11.30 -1.61
CA ASP A 45 3.26 -11.14 -2.54
C ASP A 45 2.90 -10.31 -3.77
N PHE A 46 1.63 -10.29 -4.17
CA PHE A 46 1.19 -9.65 -5.41
C PHE A 46 -0.02 -8.76 -5.20
N LYS A 47 -0.02 -7.60 -5.86
CA LYS A 47 -1.14 -6.66 -5.90
C LYS A 47 -1.45 -6.29 -7.34
N PHE A 48 -2.72 -6.32 -7.67
CA PHE A 48 -3.28 -5.82 -8.91
C PHE A 48 -4.21 -4.66 -8.61
N ALA A 49 -4.22 -3.65 -9.47
CA ALA A 49 -5.14 -2.52 -9.33
C ALA A 49 -5.72 -2.13 -10.69
N VAL A 50 -6.96 -1.69 -10.67
CA VAL A 50 -7.66 -1.10 -11.81
C VAL A 50 -8.18 0.27 -11.40
N GLY A 51 -7.70 1.30 -12.07
CA GLY A 51 -8.17 2.67 -11.94
C GLY A 51 -9.42 2.93 -12.77
N LEU A 52 -10.33 3.75 -12.24
CA LEU A 52 -11.65 3.99 -12.84
C LEU A 52 -11.85 5.43 -13.34
N ASP A 53 -11.24 6.45 -12.71
CA ASP A 53 -11.40 7.85 -13.16
C ASP A 53 -10.65 8.08 -14.47
N THR A 54 -9.37 7.70 -14.49
CA THR A 54 -8.57 7.49 -15.69
C THR A 54 -8.27 6.01 -15.72
N PHE A 55 -8.69 5.33 -16.78
CA PHE A 55 -8.54 3.88 -16.84
C PHE A 55 -7.06 3.51 -16.71
N SER A 56 -6.72 2.73 -15.70
CA SER A 56 -5.34 2.31 -15.47
C SER A 56 -5.30 0.89 -14.95
N VAL A 57 -4.19 0.22 -15.16
CA VAL A 57 -3.94 -1.13 -14.67
C VAL A 57 -2.54 -1.18 -14.08
N SER A 58 -2.40 -1.75 -12.89
CA SER A 58 -1.09 -2.01 -12.29
C SER A 58 -0.96 -3.45 -11.81
N ALA A 59 0.27 -3.94 -11.83
CA ALA A 59 0.66 -5.22 -11.28
C ALA A 59 1.98 -5.04 -10.52
N ASP A 60 1.95 -5.29 -9.22
CA ASP A 60 3.04 -5.05 -8.28
C ASP A 60 3.40 -6.33 -7.53
N ALA A 61 4.70 -6.59 -7.43
CA ALA A 61 5.25 -7.52 -6.44
C ALA A 61 5.52 -6.76 -5.14
N MET A 62 5.29 -7.41 -4.00
CA MET A 62 5.33 -6.82 -2.67
C MET A 62 6.31 -7.59 -1.79
N TRP A 63 6.99 -6.87 -0.89
CA TRP A 63 7.89 -7.46 0.10
C TRP A 63 7.66 -6.83 1.46
N ASN A 64 7.33 -7.66 2.45
CA ASN A 64 7.19 -7.21 3.83
C ASN A 64 8.56 -6.81 4.41
N LEU A 65 8.70 -5.56 4.85
CA LEU A 65 9.96 -5.05 5.39
C LEU A 65 10.28 -5.62 6.75
N GLY A 66 9.28 -6.03 7.53
CA GLY A 66 9.49 -6.76 8.78
C GLY A 66 10.14 -8.12 8.55
N GLN A 67 9.69 -8.86 7.54
CA GLN A 67 10.28 -10.13 7.14
C GLN A 67 11.69 -9.94 6.58
N LEU A 68 11.90 -8.93 5.73
CA LEU A 68 13.20 -8.64 5.11
C LEU A 68 14.26 -8.20 6.13
N SER A 69 13.88 -7.37 7.10
CA SER A 69 14.79 -6.82 8.10
C SER A 69 14.94 -7.69 9.36
N GLY A 70 14.12 -8.73 9.50
CA GLY A 70 14.03 -9.54 10.73
C GLY A 70 13.49 -8.78 11.95
N ARG A 71 12.93 -7.57 11.75
CA ARG A 71 12.40 -6.71 12.81
C ARG A 71 10.87 -6.68 12.75
N MET A 72 10.22 -7.21 13.77
CA MET A 72 8.75 -7.25 13.85
C MET A 72 8.11 -5.85 13.87
N GLU A 73 8.84 -4.82 14.30
CA GLU A 73 8.41 -3.41 14.30
C GLU A 73 8.04 -2.90 12.90
N ASN A 74 8.63 -3.49 11.85
CA ASN A 74 8.37 -3.12 10.45
C ASN A 74 7.35 -4.03 9.76
N SER A 75 6.64 -4.90 10.50
CA SER A 75 5.70 -5.86 9.90
C SER A 75 4.51 -5.21 9.19
N SER A 76 4.15 -3.98 9.56
CA SER A 76 3.14 -3.18 8.86
C SER A 76 3.67 -2.50 7.60
N LEU A 77 5.00 -2.46 7.40
CA LEU A 77 5.60 -1.80 6.25
C LEU A 77 5.94 -2.81 5.16
N TYR A 78 5.75 -2.41 3.91
CA TYR A 78 6.17 -3.18 2.76
C TYR A 78 6.80 -2.26 1.71
N SER A 79 7.66 -2.83 0.87
CA SER A 79 8.04 -2.22 -0.40
C SER A 79 7.27 -2.89 -1.53
N PHE A 80 7.04 -2.17 -2.61
CA PHE A 80 6.45 -2.74 -3.82
C PHE A 80 7.23 -2.28 -5.04
N ALA A 81 7.26 -3.13 -6.07
CA ALA A 81 7.80 -2.79 -7.37
C ALA A 81 6.97 -3.50 -8.45
N GLY A 82 6.71 -2.81 -9.55
CA GLY A 82 5.79 -3.31 -10.56
C GLY A 82 5.76 -2.47 -11.80
N ILE A 83 4.69 -2.65 -12.56
CA ILE A 83 4.40 -1.91 -13.77
C ILE A 83 3.01 -1.30 -13.68
N GLN A 84 2.86 -0.13 -14.27
CA GLN A 84 1.59 0.57 -14.41
C GLN A 84 1.39 0.99 -15.85
N TRP A 85 0.18 0.82 -16.33
CA TRP A 85 -0.30 1.37 -17.59
C TRP A 85 -1.50 2.28 -17.31
N VAL A 86 -1.55 3.43 -17.95
CA VAL A 86 -2.62 4.44 -17.81
C VAL A 86 -3.08 4.81 -19.21
N ASP A 87 -4.40 4.86 -19.41
CA ASP A 87 -5.02 5.31 -20.67
C ASP A 87 -5.02 6.84 -20.73
N ASP A 88 -3.83 7.43 -20.80
CA ASP A 88 -3.63 8.86 -20.95
C ASP A 88 -2.70 9.16 -22.14
N SER A 89 -2.89 10.33 -22.74
CA SER A 89 -2.16 10.80 -23.93
C SER A 89 -0.70 11.16 -23.66
N GLU A 90 -0.34 11.42 -22.40
CA GLU A 90 0.99 11.83 -21.96
C GLU A 90 1.72 10.75 -21.14
N GLN A 91 0.98 9.91 -20.38
CA GLN A 91 1.53 8.93 -19.45
C GLN A 91 0.96 7.53 -19.76
N GLN A 92 1.63 6.73 -20.59
CA GLN A 92 1.07 5.45 -21.03
C GLN A 92 1.49 4.27 -20.18
N TRP A 93 2.80 4.10 -19.94
CA TRP A 93 3.29 3.01 -19.10
C TRP A 93 4.63 3.31 -18.47
N GLY A 94 4.91 2.65 -17.35
CA GLY A 94 6.15 2.82 -16.63
C GLY A 94 6.35 1.78 -15.53
N PRO A 95 7.60 1.45 -15.18
CA PRO A 95 7.88 0.79 -13.93
C PRO A 95 7.55 1.72 -12.76
N ARG A 96 7.05 1.14 -11.68
CA ARG A 96 6.81 1.85 -10.42
C ARG A 96 7.48 1.15 -9.26
N ILE A 97 7.87 1.93 -8.26
CA ILE A 97 8.44 1.43 -7.02
C ILE A 97 7.99 2.32 -5.87
N GLY A 98 7.78 1.74 -4.70
CA GLY A 98 7.40 2.53 -3.54
C GLY A 98 7.39 1.76 -2.24
N LEU A 99 6.87 2.45 -1.24
CA LEU A 99 6.66 1.94 0.10
C LEU A 99 5.18 2.02 0.43
N GLY A 100 4.73 1.05 1.22
CA GLY A 100 3.40 1.05 1.77
C GLY A 100 3.38 0.69 3.25
N LEU A 101 2.30 1.10 3.87
CA LEU A 101 1.91 0.78 5.23
C LEU A 101 0.57 0.05 5.17
N GLU A 102 0.47 -1.11 5.79
CA GLU A 102 -0.78 -1.86 5.96
C GLU A 102 -1.06 -2.03 7.46
N ILE A 103 -2.24 -1.56 7.89
CA ILE A 103 -2.73 -1.65 9.26
C ILE A 103 -3.86 -2.69 9.28
N PRO A 104 -3.60 -3.89 9.81
CA PRO A 104 -4.59 -4.95 9.84
C PRO A 104 -5.66 -4.71 10.91
N TYR A 105 -6.92 -4.81 10.52
CA TYR A 105 -8.07 -4.99 11.40
C TYR A 105 -8.68 -6.38 11.16
N ARG A 106 -9.56 -6.83 12.06
CA ARG A 106 -10.09 -8.21 12.06
C ARG A 106 -10.65 -8.66 10.70
N THR A 107 -11.32 -7.78 9.98
CA THR A 107 -12.06 -8.10 8.75
C THR A 107 -11.56 -7.32 7.54
N PHE A 108 -10.80 -6.24 7.76
CA PHE A 108 -10.30 -5.37 6.71
C PHE A 108 -8.91 -4.84 7.08
N HIS A 109 -8.20 -4.33 6.10
CA HIS A 109 -6.90 -3.69 6.25
C HIS A 109 -7.02 -2.27 5.73
N LEU A 110 -6.54 -1.30 6.51
CA LEU A 110 -6.28 0.03 5.97
C LEU A 110 -4.89 0.02 5.38
N TYR A 111 -4.70 0.67 4.25
CA TYR A 111 -3.36 0.81 3.70
C TYR A 111 -3.12 2.20 3.10
N ALA A 112 -1.87 2.58 3.08
CA ALA A 112 -1.37 3.77 2.42
C ALA A 112 -0.08 3.44 1.67
N GLU A 113 0.08 3.97 0.47
CA GLU A 113 1.20 3.75 -0.43
C GLU A 113 1.72 5.09 -0.92
N ALA A 114 3.04 5.19 -1.04
CA ALA A 114 3.72 6.30 -1.68
C ALA A 114 4.89 5.75 -2.50
N GLY A 115 5.04 6.22 -3.73
CA GLY A 115 6.05 5.70 -4.64
C GLY A 115 6.32 6.65 -5.79
N THR A 116 7.17 6.19 -6.69
CA THR A 116 7.44 6.87 -7.95
C THR A 116 7.11 5.95 -9.12
N THR A 117 6.62 6.55 -10.18
CA THR A 117 6.41 5.89 -11.47
C THR A 117 7.28 6.59 -12.50
N TRP A 118 8.07 5.83 -13.26
CA TRP A 118 8.88 6.37 -14.34
C TRP A 118 8.16 6.15 -15.66
N TYR A 119 7.50 7.18 -16.18
CA TYR A 119 6.84 7.10 -17.47
C TYR A 119 7.85 7.16 -18.61
N LEU A 120 7.75 6.22 -19.55
CA LEU A 120 8.75 6.01 -20.60
C LEU A 120 8.42 6.68 -21.94
N GLU A 121 7.27 7.34 -22.07
CA GLU A 121 6.75 7.83 -23.36
C GLU A 121 6.45 9.34 -23.35
N LYS A 122 6.72 9.98 -24.50
CA LYS A 122 6.60 11.43 -24.86
C LYS A 122 7.24 12.47 -23.95
N ASP A 123 7.04 12.41 -22.64
CA ASP A 123 7.68 13.27 -21.64
C ASP A 123 8.19 12.38 -20.51
N SER A 124 9.36 11.75 -20.72
CA SER A 124 9.89 10.80 -19.74
C SER A 124 10.13 11.50 -18.41
N GLY A 125 9.33 11.16 -17.41
CA GLY A 125 9.26 11.86 -16.14
C GLY A 125 9.10 10.90 -14.98
N PHE A 126 9.65 11.29 -13.84
CA PHE A 126 9.36 10.64 -12.56
C PHE A 126 8.18 11.35 -11.92
N GLU A 127 7.08 10.64 -11.77
CA GLU A 127 5.89 11.10 -11.05
C GLU A 127 5.96 10.57 -9.62
N VAL A 128 5.67 11.42 -8.62
CA VAL A 128 5.46 10.96 -7.23
C VAL A 128 3.98 10.70 -7.05
N GLU A 129 3.65 9.45 -6.72
CA GLU A 129 2.28 8.97 -6.58
C GLU A 129 2.01 8.52 -5.16
N GLY A 130 0.76 8.68 -4.72
CA GLY A 130 0.32 8.23 -3.42
C GLY A 130 -1.12 7.75 -3.47
N ALA A 131 -1.42 6.71 -2.71
CA ALA A 131 -2.76 6.15 -2.59
C ALA A 131 -3.05 5.72 -1.17
N PHE A 132 -4.31 5.77 -0.77
CA PHE A 132 -4.79 5.15 0.46
C PHE A 132 -6.06 4.37 0.17
N GLY A 133 -6.31 3.32 0.93
CA GLY A 133 -7.44 2.45 0.65
C GLY A 133 -7.78 1.50 1.78
N VAL A 134 -8.81 0.70 1.50
CA VAL A 134 -9.33 -0.33 2.40
C VAL A 134 -9.44 -1.62 1.63
N ARG A 135 -8.90 -2.72 2.17
CA ARG A 135 -9.03 -4.08 1.61
C ARG A 135 -9.76 -4.99 2.59
N PHE A 136 -10.62 -5.86 2.08
CA PHE A 136 -11.32 -6.88 2.84
C PHE A 136 -10.72 -8.25 2.50
N ASN A 137 -10.51 -9.07 3.51
CA ASN A 137 -10.13 -10.47 3.30
C ASN A 137 -11.36 -11.23 2.78
N LEU A 138 -11.17 -12.03 1.73
CA LEU A 138 -12.23 -12.83 1.12
C LEU A 138 -12.41 -14.22 1.76
#